data_AF-A0A7V8WE18-F1
#
_entry.id   AF-A0A7V8WE18-F1
#
_cell.length_a   1.000
_cell.length_b   1.000
_cell.length_c   1.000
_cell.angle_alpha   90.00
_cell.angle_beta   90.00
_cell.angle_gamma   90.00
#
_symmetry.space_group_name_H-M   'P 1'
#
loop_
_entity.id
_entity.type
_entity.pdbx_description
1 polymer ?
#
loop_
_entity_poly.entity_id
_entity_poly.type
_entity_poly.pdbx_seq_one_letter_code
_entity_poly.pdbx_strand_id
1 'polypeptide(L)' 'MVRYHAPLFRVAARLLGDREEARDATQTAFLKAYQALATCDRQRKFFSWIYRILVNECLNTLRGRRP' A
#
# COMPACT_ATOMS: atom_id res chain seq x y z
N MET A 1 -4.91 11.49 -3.68
CA MET A 1 -4.74 10.28 -2.84
C MET A 1 -6.06 9.61 -2.47
N VAL A 2 -7.08 10.35 -1.99
CA VAL A 2 -8.38 9.79 -1.54
C VAL A 2 -9.04 8.80 -2.53
N ARG A 3 -9.01 9.08 -3.84
CA ARG A 3 -9.55 8.19 -4.88
C ARG A 3 -8.94 6.78 -4.92
N TYR A 4 -7.71 6.63 -4.43
CA TYR A 4 -7.00 5.36 -4.41
C TYR A 4 -7.15 4.63 -3.07
N HIS A 5 -7.71 5.27 -2.05
CA HIS A 5 -7.76 4.72 -0.70
C HIS A 5 -8.65 3.48 -0.65
N ALA A 6 -9.91 3.59 -1.09
CA ALA A 6 -10.85 2.47 -1.07
C ALA A 6 -10.35 1.22 -1.85
N PRO A 7 -9.83 1.33 -3.09
CA PRO A 7 -9.31 0.16 -3.79
C PRO A 7 -8.06 -0.43 -3.12
N LEU A 8 -7.13 0.40 -2.63
CA LEU A 8 -5.92 -0.09 -1.95
C LEU A 8 -6.25 -0.76 -0.60
N PHE A 9 -7.14 -0.16 0.19
CA PHE A 9 -7.59 -0.73 1.45
C PHE A 9 -8.24 -2.11 1.25
N ARG A 10 -9.08 -2.29 0.21
CA ARG A 10 -9.67 -3.60 -0.10
C ARG A 10 -8.61 -4.66 -0.42
N VAL A 11 -7.55 -4.28 -1.12
CA VAL A 11 -6.42 -5.18 -1.44
C VAL A 11 -5.68 -5.55 -0.16
N ALA A 12 -5.33 -4.57 0.68
CA ALA A 12 -4.63 -4.81 1.94
C ALA A 12 -5.46 -5.68 2.90
N ALA A 13 -6.76 -5.41 3.02
CA ALA A 13 -7.69 -6.20 3.84
C ALA A 13 -7.74 -7.67 3.39
N ARG A 14 -7.70 -7.92 2.08
CA ARG A 14 -7.66 -9.29 1.53
C ARG A 14 -6.31 -9.98 1.77
N LEU A 15 -5.20 -9.24 1.71
CA LEU A 15 -3.86 -9.80 1.89
C LEU A 15 -3.54 -10.09 3.36
N LEU A 16 -3.95 -9.20 4.27
CA LEU A 16 -3.59 -9.29 5.68
C LEU A 16 -4.62 -10.08 6.49
N GLY A 17 -5.88 -10.11 6.07
CA GLY A 17 -6.96 -10.73 6.84
C GLY A 17 -7.31 -9.99 8.14
N ASP A 18 -6.64 -8.86 8.41
CA ASP A 18 -6.87 -7.98 9.56
C ASP A 18 -7.17 -6.57 9.06
N ARG A 19 -8.24 -5.94 9.57
CA ARG A 19 -8.69 -4.62 9.11
C ARG A 19 -7.84 -3.46 9.63
N GLU A 20 -7.28 -3.59 10.83
CA GLU A 20 -6.45 -2.56 11.44
C GLU A 20 -5.07 -2.56 10.78
N GLU A 21 -4.46 -3.73 10.60
CA GLU A 21 -3.20 -3.82 9.85
C GLU A 21 -3.38 -3.39 8.39
N ALA A 22 -4.54 -3.66 7.78
CA ALA A 22 -4.85 -3.16 6.43
C ALA A 22 -4.98 -1.64 6.38
N ARG A 23 -5.51 -1.01 7.43
CA ARG A 23 -5.56 0.45 7.55
C ARG A 23 -4.15 1.01 7.64
N ASP A 24 -3.31 0.44 8.49
CA ASP A 24 -1.93 0.88 8.70
C ASP A 24 -1.05 0.70 7.46
N ALA A 25 -1.14 -0.46 6.80
CA ALA A 25 -0.43 -0.72 5.55
C ALA A 25 -0.86 0.25 4.44
N THR A 26 -2.16 0.55 4.35
CA THR A 26 -2.68 1.52 3.38
C THR A 26 -2.16 2.92 3.64
N GLN A 27 -2.21 3.39 4.89
CA GLN A 27 -1.69 4.71 5.26
C GLN A 27 -0.19 4.83 5.02
N THR A 28 0.58 3.81 5.41
CA THR A 28 2.02 3.76 5.21
C THR A 28 2.38 3.79 3.73
N ALA A 29 1.64 3.05 2.89
CA ALA A 29 1.82 3.09 1.45
C ALA A 29 1.55 4.48 0.85
N PHE A 30 0.56 5.21 1.35
CA PHE A 30 0.30 6.60 0.95
C PHE A 30 1.42 7.56 1.36
N LEU A 31 1.95 7.44 2.59
CA LEU A 31 3.06 8.26 3.07
C LEU A 31 4.32 8.00 2.23
N LYS A 32 4.67 6.73 2.00
CA LYS A 32 5.80 6.34 1.15
C LYS A 32 5.62 6.82 -0.29
N ALA A 33 4.42 6.70 -0.83
CA ALA A 33 4.10 7.20 -2.17
C ALA A 33 4.20 8.73 -2.27
N TYR A 34 3.84 9.46 -1.21
CA TYR A 34 3.99 10.91 -1.18
C TYR A 34 5.47 11.33 -1.13
N GLN A 35 6.27 10.68 -0.28
CA GLN A 35 7.71 10.93 -0.18
C GLN A 35 8.46 10.57 -1.47
N ALA A 36 8.06 9.50 -2.15
CA ALA A 36 8.69 9.02 -3.37
C ALA A 36 8.03 9.56 -4.65
N LEU A 37 7.14 10.54 -4.56
CA LEU A 37 6.31 10.96 -5.70
C LEU A 37 7.13 11.41 -6.92
N ALA A 38 8.28 12.04 -6.69
CA ALA A 38 9.21 12.46 -7.75
C ALA A 38 9.81 11.28 -8.54
N THR A 39 9.83 10.08 -7.96
CA THR A 39 10.34 8.85 -8.60
C THR A 39 9.25 8.10 -9.38
N CYS A 40 7.99 8.54 -9.27
CA CYS A 40 6.90 7.93 -10.02
C CYS A 40 7.10 8.23 -11.51
N ASP A 41 7.44 7.20 -12.27
CA ASP A 41 7.52 7.25 -13.73
C ASP A 41 6.18 7.73 -14.30
N ARG A 42 6.20 8.91 -14.94
CA ARG A 42 5.01 9.54 -15.53
C ARG A 42 4.41 8.73 -16.68
N GLN A 43 5.18 7.82 -17.29
CA GLN A 43 4.69 6.91 -18.33
C GLN A 43 3.95 5.69 -17.75
N ARG A 44 4.15 5.38 -16.47
CA ARG A 44 3.45 4.28 -15.79
C ARG A 44 2.20 4.78 -15.09
N LYS A 45 1.14 3.97 -15.07
CA LYS A 45 -0.08 4.29 -14.32
C LYS A 45 0.25 4.43 -12.84
N PHE A 46 0.01 5.61 -12.26
CA PHE A 46 0.22 5.91 -10.84
C PHE A 46 -0.37 4.83 -9.92
N PHE A 47 -1.54 4.29 -10.27
CA PHE A 47 -2.18 3.22 -9.51
C PHE A 47 -1.31 1.97 -9.40
N SER A 48 -0.68 1.52 -10.49
CA SER A 48 0.20 0.35 -10.47
C SER A 48 1.44 0.56 -9.62
N TRP A 49 1.95 1.80 -9.59
CA TRP A 49 3.10 2.17 -8.77
C TRP A 49 2.78 2.13 -7.28
N ILE A 50 1.72 2.83 -6.84
CA ILE A 50 1.28 2.81 -5.43
C ILE A 50 0.78 1.43 -4.99
N TYR A 51 0.17 0.65 -5.88
CA TYR A 51 -0.22 -0.73 -5.63
C TYR A 51 0.99 -1.59 -5.24
N ARG A 52 2.14 -1.41 -5.91
CA ARG A 52 3.35 -2.16 -5.57
C ARG A 52 3.92 -1.77 -4.22
N ILE A 53 3.86 -0.48 -3.86
CA ILE A 53 4.23 -0.01 -2.52
C ILE A 53 3.33 -0.70 -1.48
N LEU A 54 2.01 -0.69 -1.68
CA LEU A 54 1.05 -1.33 -0.79
C LEU A 54 1.34 -2.82 -0.59
N VAL A 55 1.53 -3.57 -1.67
CA VAL A 55 1.82 -5.01 -1.59
C VAL A 55 3.10 -5.27 -0.80
N ASN A 56 4.14 -4.46 -0.99
CA ASN A 56 5.37 -4.57 -0.22
C ASN A 56 5.14 -4.32 1.28
N GLU A 57 4.33 -3.32 1.65
CA GLU A 57 3.95 -3.09 3.06
C GLU A 57 3.20 -4.30 3.63
N CYS A 58 2.20 -4.82 2.94
CA CYS A 58 1.47 -6.00 3.40
C CYS A 58 2.39 -7.22 3.59
N LEU A 59 3.32 -7.46 2.65
CA LEU A 59 4.28 -8.56 2.77
C LEU A 59 5.23 -8.37 3.94
N ASN A 60 5.65 -7.13 4.23
CA ASN A 60 6.49 -6.83 5.39
C ASN A 60 5.73 -7.07 6.70
N THR A 61 4.47 -6.65 6.79
CA THR A 61 3.61 -6.95 7.95
C THR A 61 3.49 -8.45 8.17
N LEU A 62 3.19 -9.23 7.12
CA LEU A 62 3.10 -10.70 7.21
C LEU A 62 4.42 -11.37 7.63
N ARG A 63 5.56 -10.82 7.22
CA ARG A 63 6.88 -11.31 7.66
C ARG A 63 7.10 -11.04 9.15
N GLY A 64 6.68 -9.89 9.65
CA GLY A 64 6.78 -9.52 11.06
C GLY A 64 5.87 -10.33 12.00
N ARG A 65 4.85 -11.00 11.45
CA ARG A 65 3.99 -11.94 12.22
C ARG A 65 4.69 -13.26 12.56
N ARG A 66 5.83 -13.57 11.95
CA ARG A 66 6.57 -14.80 12.27
C ARG A 66 7.29 -14.61 13.63
N PRO A 67 7.09 -15.52 14.60
CA PRO A 67 7.77 -15.47 15.89
C PRO A 67 9.28 -15.69 15.76
#